data_AF-A0A5D2Q8M4-F1
#
_entry.id   AF-A0A5D2Q8M4-F1
#
_cell.length_a   1.000
_cell.length_b   1.000
_cell.length_c   1.000
_cell.angle_alpha   90.00
_cell.angle_beta   90.00
_cell.angle_gamma   90.00
#
_symmetry.space_group_name_H-M   'P 1'
#
loop_
_entity.id
_entity.type
_entity.pdbx_description
1 polymer ?
#
loop_
_entity_poly.entity_id
_entity_poly.type
_entity_poly.pdbx_seq_one_letter_code
_entity_poly.pdbx_strand_id
1 'polypeptide(L)' 'MCDEEERELGRQEAPGTCPHCGGKVQAVDVERRWRCCCFFPICFSIKRKYCCTLCSRRLVLYF' A
#
# COMPACT_ATOMS: atom_id res chain seq x y z
N MET A 1 5.20 3.59 -24.02
CA MET A 1 4.94 4.40 -22.82
C MET A 1 3.80 3.73 -22.11
N CYS A 2 4.09 2.96 -21.06
CA CYS A 2 3.05 2.33 -20.27
C CYS A 2 3.03 3.07 -18.94
N ASP A 3 2.02 3.92 -18.75
CA ASP A 3 1.87 4.71 -17.55
C ASP A 3 1.39 3.81 -16.41
N GLU A 4 2.11 3.87 -15.30
CA GLU A 4 1.81 3.15 -14.08
C GLU A 4 1.32 4.16 -13.04
N GLU A 5 0.03 4.11 -12.71
CA GLU A 5 -0.61 5.06 -11.81
C GLU A 5 -0.82 4.40 -10.46
N GLU A 6 -0.30 4.96 -9.37
CA GLU A 6 -0.63 4.56 -7.99
C GLU A 6 -1.64 5.54 -7.38
N ARG A 7 -2.76 5.02 -6.88
CA ARG A 7 -3.81 5.79 -6.21
C ARG A 7 -4.07 5.22 -4.82
N GLU A 8 -4.04 6.05 -3.79
CA GLU A 8 -4.50 5.65 -2.45
C GLU A 8 -6.03 5.49 -2.47
N LEU A 9 -6.52 4.29 -2.12
CA LEU A 9 -7.95 4.01 -1.99
C LEU A 9 -8.46 4.32 -0.58
N GLY A 10 -7.62 4.10 0.43
CA GLY A 10 -8.01 4.30 1.81
C GLY A 10 -6.89 4.08 2.80
N ARG A 11 -7.10 4.62 4.01
CA ARG A 11 -6.22 4.43 5.17
C ARG A 11 -7.07 3.93 6.33
N GLN A 12 -6.60 2.89 7.01
CA GLN A 12 -7.27 2.25 8.13
C GLN A 12 -6.27 1.94 9.24
N GLU A 13 -6.68 2.03 10.50
CA GLU A 13 -5.83 1.61 11.63
C GLU A 13 -5.66 0.08 11.53
N ALA A 14 -4.40 -0.37 11.54
CA ALA A 14 -4.08 -1.79 11.50
C ALA A 14 -3.92 -2.32 12.93
N PRO A 15 -4.36 -3.57 13.20
CA PRO A 15 -4.06 -4.21 14.47
C PRO A 15 -2.54 -4.40 14.62
N GLY A 16 -2.05 -4.20 15.84
CA GLY A 16 -0.64 -4.35 16.18
C GLY A 16 0.10 -3.04 16.37
N THR A 17 1.37 -3.16 16.75
CA THR A 17 2.27 -2.05 17.09
C THR A 17 3.57 -2.15 16.31
N CYS A 18 4.18 -1.00 16.05
CA CYS A 18 5.45 -0.92 15.36
C CYS A 18 6.54 -1.61 16.21
N PRO A 19 7.28 -2.59 15.67
CA PRO A 19 8.31 -3.30 16.43
C PRO A 19 9.51 -2.40 16.82
N HIS A 20 9.61 -1.21 16.24
CA HIS A 20 10.72 -0.29 16.51
C HIS A 20 10.43 0.77 17.57
N CYS A 21 9.18 1.27 17.65
CA CYS A 21 8.84 2.36 18.55
C CYS A 21 7.59 2.10 19.40
N GLY A 22 6.93 0.95 19.23
CA GLY A 22 5.67 0.62 19.92
C GLY A 22 4.46 1.45 19.44
N GLY A 23 4.63 2.29 18.42
CA GLY A 23 3.57 3.15 17.89
C GLY A 23 2.49 2.39 17.14
N LYS A 24 1.33 3.01 16.98
CA LYS A 24 0.24 2.47 16.17
C LYS A 24 0.66 2.26 14.73
N VAL A 25 0.06 1.25 14.09
CA VAL A 25 0.27 0.93 12.68
C VAL A 25 -0.97 1.34 11.90
N GLN A 26 -0.76 1.97 10.76
CA GLN A 26 -1.78 2.28 9.78
C GLN A 26 -1.56 1.40 8.54
N ALA A 27 -2.64 0.82 8.06
CA ALA A 27 -2.72 0.16 6.76
C ALA A 27 -3.20 1.17 5.71
N VAL A 28 -2.52 1.20 4.58
CA VAL A 28 -2.81 2.05 3.43
C VAL A 28 -3.04 1.14 2.23
N ASP A 29 -4.26 1.14 1.70
CA ASP A 29 -4.62 0.40 0.51
C ASP A 29 -4.35 1.26 -0.72
N VAL A 30 -3.45 0.81 -1.58
CA VAL A 30 -3.09 1.48 -2.84
C VAL A 30 -3.54 0.65 -4.03
N GLU A 31 -4.25 1.27 -4.95
CA GLU A 31 -4.53 0.75 -6.26
C GLU A 31 -3.40 1.11 -7.21
N ARG A 32 -2.82 0.10 -7.85
CA ARG A 32 -1.87 0.28 -8.94
C ARG A 32 -2.58 -0.05 -10.24
N ARG A 33 -2.77 0.96 -11.07
CA ARG A 33 -3.35 0.82 -12.40
C ARG A 33 -2.23 0.63 -13.42
N TRP A 34 -2.23 -0.54 -14.05
CA TRP A 34 -1.29 -0.88 -15.10
C TRP A 34 -1.96 -0.66 -16.45
N ARG A 35 -1.59 0.42 -17.14
CA ARG A 35 -1.97 0.61 -18.55
C ARG A 35 -0.86 0.05 -19.45
N CYS A 36 -0.59 -1.24 -19.29
CA CYS A 36 0.41 -1.93 -20.12
C CYS A 36 -0.27 -2.67 -21.28
N CYS A 37 -0.19 -2.07 -22.47
CA CYS A 37 -0.44 -2.62 -23.81
C CYS A 37 -1.88 -2.76 -24.34
N CYS A 38 -2.02 -2.36 -25.62
CA CYS A 38 -3.21 -2.17 -26.46
C CYS A 38 -4.16 -3.37 -26.65
N PHE A 39 -3.99 -4.47 -25.89
CA PHE A 39 -4.74 -5.72 -26.04
C PHE A 39 -5.29 -6.29 -24.73
N PHE A 40 -4.88 -5.77 -23.57
CA PHE A 40 -5.41 -6.22 -22.28
C PHE A 40 -6.35 -5.17 -21.67
N PRO A 41 -7.52 -5.58 -21.14
CA PRO A 41 -8.32 -4.70 -20.31
C PRO A 41 -7.46 -4.28 -19.11
N ILE A 42 -7.52 -2.99 -18.79
CA ILE A 42 -6.74 -2.34 -17.73
C ILE A 42 -6.62 -3.23 -16.50
N CYS A 43 -5.39 -3.60 -16.15
CA CYS A 43 -5.14 -4.41 -14.96
C CYS A 43 -5.05 -3.49 -13.73
N PHE A 44 -5.85 -3.80 -12.70
CA PHE A 44 -5.80 -3.14 -11.41
C PHE A 44 -5.21 -4.10 -10.39
N SER A 45 -4.16 -3.68 -9.68
CA SER A 45 -3.57 -4.43 -8.58
C SER A 45 -3.71 -3.62 -7.30
N ILE A 46 -4.51 -4.10 -6.36
CA ILE A 46 -4.63 -3.49 -5.04
C ILE A 46 -3.55 -4.08 -4.13
N LYS A 47 -2.74 -3.22 -3.52
CA LYS A 47 -1.69 -3.59 -2.57
C LYS A 47 -1.93 -2.88 -1.25
N ARG A 48 -1.80 -3.62 -0.14
CA ARG A 48 -1.86 -3.04 1.20
C ARG A 48 -0.45 -2.78 1.73
N LYS A 49 -0.17 -1.53 2.07
CA LYS A 49 1.09 -1.09 2.71
C LYS A 49 0.82 -0.83 4.19
N TYR A 50 1.78 -1.15 5.06
CA TYR A 50 1.68 -0.84 6.48
C TYR A 50 2.72 0.21 6.85
N CYS A 51 2.34 1.21 7.61
CA CYS A 51 3.20 2.31 8.05
C CYS A 51 2.95 2.63 9.51
N CYS A 52 3.99 2.91 10.29
CA CYS A 52 3.78 3.42 11.64
C CYS A 52 3.35 4.89 11.60
N THR A 53 2.38 5.28 12.42
CA THR A 53 1.94 6.68 12.51
C THR A 53 2.90 7.58 13.31
N LEU A 54 3.77 6.99 14.14
CA LEU A 54 4.74 7.74 14.95
C LEU A 54 6.07 7.96 14.24
N CYS A 55 6.69 6.88 13.76
CA CYS A 55 8.01 6.96 13.12
C CYS A 55 7.94 6.98 11.58
N SER A 56 6.73 7.00 11.01
CA SER A 56 6.46 6.98 9.56
C SER A 56 7.14 5.84 8.80
N ARG A 57 7.63 4.82 9.52
CA ARG A 57 8.41 3.72 8.96
C ARG A 57 7.46 2.73 8.29
N ARG A 58 7.78 2.35 7.06
CA ARG A 58 7.06 1.30 6.34
C ARG A 58 7.37 -0.06 6.97
N LEU A 59 6.32 -0.79 7.32
CA LEU A 59 6.37 -2.13 7.86
C LEU A 59 6.04 -3.13 6.75
N VAL A 60 6.81 -4.22 6.70
CA VAL A 60 6.63 -5.33 5.76
C VAL A 60 6.29 -6.56 6.59
N LEU A 61 5.18 -7.21 6.27
CA LEU A 61 4.82 -8.49 6.89
C LEU A 61 5.57 -9.59 6.14
N TYR A 62 6.38 -10.36 6.85
CA TYR A 62 6.97 -11.60 6.35
C TYR A 62 6.09 -12.74 6.87
N PHE A 63 5.37 -13.40 5.97
CA PHE A 63 4.61 -14.63 6.24
C PHE A 63 5.41 -15.83 5.75
#